data_AF-A0A950CI72-F1
#
_entry.id   AF-A0A950CI72-F1
#
_cell.length_a   1.000
_cell.length_b   1.000
_cell.length_c   1.000
_cell.angle_alpha   90.00
_cell.angle_beta   90.00
_cell.angle_gamma   90.00
#
_symmetry.space_group_name_H-M   'P 1'
#
loop_
_entity.id
_entity.type
_entity.pdbx_description
1 polymer ?
#
loop_
_entity_poly.entity_id
_entity_poly.type
_entity_poly.pdbx_seq_one_letter_code
_entity_poly.pdbx_strand_id
1 'polypeptide(L)'
;PIDAILDLAIDEDLATGFRLAGGNFNHELVAKAIQSPNIMIGLSDAGAHVDQLCNAGMSSYLIQEWVTKRRLLTIEQAVQRLTSEPAAFFGFSNKGQIAPGFDARPAKG
;
A
#
# COMPACT_ATOMS: atom_id res chain seq x y z
N PRO A 1 -24.41 0.45 19.08
CA PRO A 1 -23.01 -0.05 19.17
C PRO A 1 -21.98 1.07 19.30
N ILE A 2 -22.10 2.14 18.51
CA ILE A 2 -21.20 3.29 18.59
C ILE A 2 -21.31 4.03 19.92
N ASP A 3 -22.52 4.23 20.44
CA ASP A 3 -22.73 4.93 21.72
C ASP A 3 -22.01 4.21 22.88
N ALA A 4 -22.12 2.89 22.97
CA ALA A 4 -21.40 2.10 23.97
C ALA A 4 -19.86 2.18 23.85
N ILE A 5 -19.32 2.35 22.64
CA ILE A 5 -17.88 2.55 22.43
C ILE A 5 -17.47 3.94 22.90
N LEU A 6 -18.28 4.95 22.59
CA LEU A 6 -18.03 6.34 22.98
C LEU A 6 -18.14 6.53 24.49
N ASP A 7 -19.18 5.96 25.11
CA ASP A 7 -19.39 5.99 26.56
C ASP A 7 -18.22 5.33 27.30
N LEU A 8 -17.78 4.14 26.85
CA LEU A 8 -16.61 3.46 27.43
C LEU A 8 -15.31 4.27 27.25
N ALA A 9 -15.12 4.89 26.09
CA ALA A 9 -13.96 5.74 25.85
C ALA A 9 -13.93 6.96 26.79
N ILE A 10 -15.09 7.56 27.08
CA ILE A 10 -15.21 8.68 28.02
C ILE A 10 -14.98 8.19 29.46
N ASP A 11 -15.58 7.07 29.86
CA ASP A 11 -15.47 6.51 31.20
C ASP A 11 -14.01 6.12 31.56
N GLU A 12 -13.22 5.71 30.55
CA GLU A 12 -11.82 5.29 30.73
C GLU A 12 -10.81 6.37 30.33
N ASP A 13 -11.21 7.65 30.28
CA ASP A 13 -10.35 8.79 29.95
C ASP A 13 -9.51 8.58 28.67
N LEU A 14 -10.14 7.99 27.65
CA LEU A 14 -9.56 7.62 26.34
C LEU A 14 -8.39 6.62 26.40
N ALA A 15 -8.16 5.97 27.55
CA ALA A 15 -7.08 4.99 27.72
C ALA A 15 -7.34 3.68 26.94
N THR A 16 -8.60 3.38 26.62
CA THR A 16 -8.98 2.14 25.94
C THR A 16 -8.90 2.27 24.42
N GLY A 17 -8.07 1.42 23.82
CA GLY A 17 -7.92 1.30 22.38
C GLY A 17 -8.95 0.36 21.77
N PHE A 18 -9.61 0.81 20.70
CA PHE A 18 -10.57 0.01 19.94
C PHE A 18 -9.97 -0.45 18.62
N ARG A 19 -10.02 -1.76 18.35
CA ARG A 19 -9.59 -2.32 17.06
C ARG A 19 -10.80 -2.57 16.18
N LEU A 20 -10.85 -1.88 15.04
CA LEU A 20 -11.75 -2.24 13.95
C LEU A 20 -11.03 -3.24 13.04
N ALA A 21 -11.56 -4.45 12.91
CA ALA A 21 -11.07 -5.44 11.96
C ALA A 21 -11.64 -5.16 10.57
N GLY A 22 -11.05 -4.21 9.85
CA GLY A 22 -11.37 -3.87 8.46
C GLY A 22 -10.19 -4.16 7.54
N GLY A 23 -10.44 -4.78 6.39
CA GLY A 23 -9.40 -5.07 5.41
C GLY A 23 -9.89 -5.90 4.21
N ASN A 24 -9.10 -5.88 3.13
CA ASN A 24 -9.38 -6.68 1.94
C ASN A 24 -8.89 -8.13 2.14
N PHE A 25 -9.64 -8.92 2.91
CA PHE A 25 -9.25 -10.30 3.26
C PHE A 25 -9.60 -11.34 2.18
N ASN A 26 -10.46 -10.98 1.22
CA ASN A 26 -10.78 -11.84 0.09
C ASN A 26 -9.67 -11.74 -0.98
N HIS A 27 -8.80 -12.74 -0.98
CA HIS A 27 -7.65 -12.78 -1.88
C HIS A 27 -8.01 -12.86 -3.37
N GLU A 28 -9.20 -13.37 -3.73
CA GLU A 28 -9.65 -13.40 -5.13
C GLU A 28 -10.06 -12.01 -5.61
N LEU A 29 -10.71 -11.24 -4.74
CA LEU A 29 -11.04 -9.84 -5.04
C LEU A 29 -9.77 -8.98 -5.08
N VAL A 30 -8.83 -9.22 -4.17
CA VAL A 30 -7.52 -8.55 -4.20
C VAL A 30 -6.74 -8.89 -5.46
N ALA A 31 -6.76 -10.16 -5.90
CA ALA A 31 -6.13 -10.59 -7.15
C ALA A 31 -6.70 -9.82 -8.36
N LYS A 32 -8.04 -9.72 -8.46
CA LYS A 32 -8.70 -8.94 -9.51
C LYS A 32 -8.32 -7.47 -9.44
N ALA A 33 -8.23 -6.90 -8.23
CA ALA A 33 -7.85 -5.52 -8.05
C ALA A 33 -6.40 -5.25 -8.50
N ILE A 34 -5.46 -6.12 -8.10
CA ILE A 34 -4.04 -6.02 -8.47
C ILE A 34 -3.82 -6.13 -9.97
N GLN A 35 -4.64 -6.90 -10.69
CA GLN A 35 -4.53 -7.03 -12.14
C GLN A 35 -5.24 -5.89 -12.90
N SER A 36 -6.16 -5.18 -12.26
CA SER A 36 -6.93 -4.11 -12.90
C SER A 36 -6.01 -3.00 -13.42
N PRO A 37 -6.22 -2.49 -14.65
CA PRO A 37 -5.54 -1.30 -15.15
C PRO A 37 -6.08 0.00 -14.51
N ASN A 38 -7.22 -0.07 -13.82
CA ASN A 38 -7.85 1.08 -13.17
C ASN A 38 -7.44 1.23 -11.70
N ILE A 39 -6.51 0.42 -11.22
CA ILE A 39 -6.04 0.44 -9.83
C ILE A 39 -4.53 0.53 -9.82
N MET A 40 -4.03 1.58 -9.16
CA MET A 40 -2.62 1.80 -8.92
C MET A 40 -2.21 1.23 -7.57
N ILE A 41 -1.03 0.62 -7.52
CA ILE A 41 -0.42 0.18 -6.26
C ILE A 41 0.43 1.32 -5.72
N GLY A 42 0.07 1.86 -4.54
CA GLY A 42 0.79 3.00 -3.97
C GLY A 42 0.37 3.34 -2.55
N LEU A 43 1.08 4.31 -1.96
CA LEU A 43 0.83 4.89 -0.64
C LEU A 43 0.63 3.81 0.43
N SER A 44 1.70 3.14 0.85
CA SER A 44 1.60 2.14 1.93
C SER A 44 0.89 2.66 3.18
N ASP A 45 0.83 3.98 3.38
CA ASP A 45 0.16 4.67 4.48
C ASP A 45 0.72 4.34 5.88
N ALA A 46 1.84 3.61 5.90
CA ALA A 46 2.51 3.15 7.10
C ALA A 46 2.96 4.31 8.01
N GLY A 47 3.29 5.47 7.43
CA GLY A 47 3.79 6.63 8.17
C GLY A 47 2.70 7.51 8.79
N ALA A 48 1.47 7.49 8.26
CA ALA A 48 0.35 8.26 8.83
C ALA A 48 -0.39 7.48 9.93
N HIS A 49 -0.27 6.15 9.90
CA HIS A 49 -1.00 5.22 10.77
C HIS A 49 -0.06 4.35 11.61
N VAL A 50 1.09 4.88 12.05
CA VAL A 50 2.16 4.11 12.72
C VAL A 50 1.66 3.29 13.91
N ASP A 51 0.74 3.85 14.71
CA ASP A 51 0.17 3.19 15.90
C ASP A 51 -0.99 2.22 15.57
N GLN A 52 -1.40 2.14 14.31
CA GLN A 52 -2.55 1.36 13.86
C GLN A 52 -2.16 0.23 12.89
N LEU A 53 -1.26 0.49 11.93
CA LEU A 53 -0.87 -0.43 10.86
C LEU A 53 0.59 -0.24 10.45
N CYS A 54 1.31 -1.36 10.26
CA CYS A 54 2.66 -1.34 9.68
C CYS A 54 2.64 -1.90 8.26
N ASN A 55 2.55 -1.00 7.27
CA ASN A 55 2.58 -1.33 5.85
C ASN A 55 3.95 -1.04 5.20
N ALA A 56 5.01 -0.87 6.00
CA ALA A 56 6.36 -0.59 5.49
C ALA A 56 6.89 -1.67 4.53
N GLY A 57 6.42 -2.91 4.67
CA GLY A 57 6.78 -4.04 3.80
C GLY A 57 5.96 -4.19 2.52
N MET A 58 5.15 -3.19 2.12
CA MET A 58 4.21 -3.32 1.00
C MET A 58 4.87 -3.78 -0.31
N SER A 59 6.02 -3.22 -0.68
CA SER A 59 6.74 -3.59 -1.92
C SER A 59 7.27 -5.02 -1.89
N SER A 60 7.90 -5.42 -0.77
CA SER A 60 8.39 -6.79 -0.58
C SER A 60 7.25 -7.81 -0.54
N TYR A 61 6.13 -7.47 0.08
CA TYR A 61 4.93 -8.31 0.10
C TYR A 61 4.32 -8.44 -1.29
N LEU A 62 4.25 -7.35 -2.07
CA LEU A 62 3.78 -7.39 -3.45
C LEU A 62 4.55 -8.42 -4.27
N ILE A 63 5.88 -8.37 -4.20
CA ILE A 63 6.76 -9.28 -4.94
C ILE A 63 6.59 -10.71 -4.42
N GLN A 64 6.72 -10.94 -3.11
CA GLN A 64 6.66 -12.28 -2.56
C GLN A 64 5.31 -12.96 -2.83
N GLU A 65 4.20 -12.28 -2.55
CA GLU A 65 2.87 -12.89 -2.64
C GLU A 65 2.41 -12.99 -4.09
N TRP A 66 2.52 -11.91 -4.86
CA TRP A 66 1.83 -11.80 -6.16
C TRP A 66 2.71 -12.13 -7.36
N VAL A 67 4.04 -12.05 -7.22
CA VAL A 67 5.00 -12.52 -8.24
C VAL A 67 5.43 -13.95 -7.93
N THR A 68 5.96 -14.21 -6.72
CA THR A 68 6.57 -15.52 -6.42
C THR A 68 5.55 -16.61 -6.13
N LYS A 69 4.66 -16.41 -5.14
CA LYS A 69 3.72 -17.46 -4.70
C LYS A 69 2.56 -17.66 -5.66
N ARG A 70 1.89 -16.56 -6.04
CA ARG A 70 0.66 -16.62 -6.86
C ARG A 70 0.90 -16.46 -8.35
N ARG A 71 2.06 -15.94 -8.75
CA ARG A 71 2.46 -15.76 -10.16
C ARG A 71 1.41 -15.00 -11.00
N LEU A 72 0.73 -14.02 -10.39
CA LEU A 72 -0.26 -13.19 -11.06
C LEU A 72 0.36 -11.99 -11.78
N LEU A 73 1.54 -11.56 -11.34
CA LEU A 73 2.36 -10.54 -11.98
C LEU A 73 3.72 -11.14 -12.33
N THR A 74 4.32 -10.68 -13.42
CA THR A 74 5.77 -10.84 -13.63
C THR A 74 6.54 -9.86 -12.74
N ILE A 75 7.84 -10.08 -12.57
CA ILE A 75 8.68 -9.15 -11.80
C ILE A 75 8.73 -7.77 -12.49
N GLU A 76 8.76 -7.74 -13.82
CA GLU A 76 8.75 -6.51 -14.61
C GLU A 76 7.46 -5.73 -14.39
N GLN A 77 6.31 -6.42 -14.37
CA GLN A 77 5.02 -5.79 -14.07
C GLN A 77 4.96 -5.24 -12.64
N ALA A 78 5.46 -5.99 -11.65
CA ALA A 78 5.51 -5.51 -10.27
C ALA A 78 6.43 -4.29 -10.12
N VAL A 79 7.60 -4.30 -10.79
CA VAL A 79 8.50 -3.14 -10.83
C VAL A 79 7.82 -1.96 -11.50
N GLN A 80 7.17 -2.14 -12.64
CA GLN A 80 6.43 -1.08 -13.35
C GLN A 80 5.37 -0.44 -12.45
N ARG A 81 4.53 -1.27 -11.81
CA ARG A 81 3.45 -0.86 -10.89
C ARG A 81 3.97 -0.04 -9.69
N LEU A 82 5.19 -0.30 -9.24
CA LEU A 82 5.83 0.40 -8.13
C LEU A 82 6.66 1.63 -8.55
N THR A 83 6.90 1.85 -9.85
CA THR A 83 7.87 2.85 -10.34
C THR A 83 7.29 3.76 -11.42
N SER A 84 7.32 3.33 -12.69
CA SER A 84 6.95 4.17 -13.82
C SER A 84 5.46 4.50 -13.86
N GLU A 85 4.59 3.61 -13.38
CA GLU A 85 3.15 3.86 -13.30
C GLU A 85 2.82 5.01 -12.32
N PRO A 86 3.24 4.97 -11.04
CA PRO A 86 3.10 6.12 -10.14
C PRO A 86 3.79 7.38 -10.66
N ALA A 87 5.00 7.27 -11.23
CA ALA A 87 5.72 8.43 -11.77
C ALA A 87 4.94 9.13 -12.89
N ALA A 88 4.35 8.36 -13.81
CA ALA A 88 3.50 8.90 -14.86
C ALA A 88 2.22 9.53 -14.28
N PHE A 89 1.56 8.85 -13.34
CA PHE A 89 0.33 9.33 -12.71
C PHE A 89 0.52 10.67 -11.97
N PHE A 90 1.62 10.80 -11.22
CA PHE A 90 1.95 12.03 -10.48
C PHE A 90 2.66 13.10 -11.33
N GLY A 91 2.88 12.87 -12.62
CA GLY A 91 3.49 13.86 -13.52
C GLY A 91 5.01 14.03 -13.35
N PHE A 92 5.71 13.04 -12.81
CA PHE A 92 7.18 13.07 -12.71
C PHE A 92 7.82 12.70 -14.05
N SER A 93 8.28 13.71 -14.79
CA SER A 93 8.86 13.54 -16.13
C SER A 93 10.24 12.88 -16.18
N ASN A 94 10.95 12.80 -15.06
CA ASN A 94 12.31 12.25 -14.97
C ASN A 94 12.50 11.22 -13.85
N LYS A 95 11.43 10.51 -13.45
CA LYS A 95 11.45 9.47 -12.40
C LYS A 95 10.77 8.18 -12.85
N GLY A 96 10.99 7.10 -12.09
CA GLY A 96 10.30 5.82 -12.28
C GLY A 96 10.85 4.93 -13.39
N GLN A 97 11.93 5.33 -14.05
CA GLN A 97 12.60 4.53 -15.08
C GLN A 97 14.13 4.62 -14.96
N ILE A 98 14.82 3.56 -15.37
CA ILE A 98 16.28 3.52 -15.47
C ILE A 98 16.66 3.86 -16.92
N ALA A 99 16.97 5.14 -17.17
CA ALA A 99 17.35 5.63 -18.49
C ALA A 99 18.28 6.86 -18.37
N PRO A 100 19.15 7.13 -19.36
CA PRO A 100 19.94 8.35 -19.39
C PRO A 100 19.07 9.61 -19.24
N GLY A 101 19.48 10.54 -18.37
CA GLY A 101 18.75 11.78 -18.09
C GLY A 101 17.66 11.67 -17.01
N PHE A 102 17.37 10.47 -16.49
CA PHE A 102 16.46 10.29 -15.35
C PHE A 102 17.19 10.47 -14.01
N ASP A 103 16.44 10.89 -12.99
CA ASP A 103 16.96 11.14 -11.65
C ASP A 103 17.38 9.83 -10.96
N ALA A 104 18.65 9.76 -10.55
CA ALA A 104 19.24 8.60 -9.86
C ALA A 104 19.17 8.70 -8.32
N ARG A 105 18.60 9.78 -7.77
CA ARG A 105 18.49 9.92 -6.31
C ARG A 105 17.47 8.92 -5.76
N PRO A 106 17.80 8.20 -4.67
CA PRO A 106 16.80 7.42 -3.95
C PRO A 106 15.70 8.35 -3.43
N ALA A 107 14.46 7.82 -3.30
CA ALA A 107 13.37 8.55 -2.68
C ALA A 107 13.84 9.04 -1.30
N LYS A 108 13.73 10.34 -1.02
CA LYS A 108 14.04 10.88 0.30
C LYS A 108 13.07 10.24 1.30
N GLY A 109 13.63 9.56 2.31
CA GLY A 109 12.91 9.19 3.53
C GLY A 109 12.62 10.40 4.39
#